data_AF-A0A2V5IC42-F1
#
_entry.id   AF-A0A2V5IC42-F1
#
_cell.length_a   1.000
_cell.length_b   1.000
_cell.length_c   1.000
_cell.angle_alpha   90.00
_cell.angle_beta   90.00
_cell.angle_gamma   90.00
#
_symmetry.space_group_name_H-M   'P 1'
#
loop_
_entity.id
_entity.type
_entity.pdbx_description
1 polymer ?
#
loop_
_entity_poly.entity_id
_entity_poly.type
_entity_poly.pdbx_seq_one_letter_code
_entity_poly.pdbx_strand_id
1 'polypeptide(L)' 'MTSILPLELVEQIVSWLKYESDLNALARTQRFFYQTVNPMLYRHNVRLGNSSALGWGIKHGLLATVRQSVEAG' A
#
# COMPACT_ATOMS: atom_id res chain seq x y z
N MET A 1 22.19 8.37 -5.58
CA MET A 1 21.25 8.96 -6.56
C MET A 1 19.95 8.18 -6.49
N THR A 2 18.98 8.64 -5.70
CA THR A 2 17.62 8.09 -5.69
C THR A 2 16.85 8.74 -6.82
N SER A 3 16.34 7.94 -7.76
CA SER A 3 15.49 8.36 -8.87
C SER A 3 14.34 9.24 -8.34
N ILE A 4 14.28 10.49 -8.77
CA ILE A 4 13.27 11.46 -8.31
C ILE A 4 12.09 11.37 -9.28
N LEU A 5 11.29 10.31 -9.16
CA LEU A 5 9.98 10.33 -9.80
C LEU A 5 9.06 11.19 -8.90
N PRO A 6 8.46 12.29 -9.42
CA PRO A 6 7.50 13.07 -8.67
C PRO A 6 6.39 12.20 -8.09
N LEU A 7 5.91 12.55 -6.89
CA LEU A 7 4.88 11.77 -6.19
C LEU A 7 3.61 11.64 -7.05
N GLU A 8 3.25 12.69 -7.78
CA GLU A 8 2.08 12.75 -8.65
C GLU A 8 2.16 11.71 -9.78
N LEU A 9 3.36 11.45 -10.30
CA LEU A 9 3.57 10.41 -11.31
C LEU A 9 3.50 9.01 -10.70
N VAL A 10 3.96 8.84 -9.46
CA VAL A 10 3.77 7.58 -8.71
C VAL A 10 2.29 7.32 -8.48
N GLU A 11 1.53 8.33 -8.05
CA GLU A 11 0.09 8.25 -7.86
C GLU A 11 -0.64 7.91 -9.16
N GLN A 12 -0.23 8.53 -10.28
CA GLN A 12 -0.79 8.22 -11.58
C GLN A 12 -0.53 6.77 -11.97
N ILE A 13 0.69 6.23 -11.78
CA ILE A 13 1.00 4.82 -12.04
C ILE A 13 0.14 3.91 -11.16
N VAL A 14 0.10 4.19 -9.85
CA VAL A 14 -0.70 3.44 -8.87
C VAL A 14 -2.17 3.42 -9.23
N SER A 15 -2.72 4.50 -9.79
CA SER A 15 -4.13 4.56 -10.21
C SER A 15 -4.50 3.57 -11.31
N TRP A 16 -3.52 3.07 -12.08
CA TRP A 16 -3.73 2.05 -13.11
C TRP A 16 -3.56 0.62 -12.58
N LEU A 17 -3.04 0.44 -11.36
CA LEU A 17 -2.84 -0.88 -10.76
C LEU A 17 -4.13 -1.34 -10.07
N LYS A 18 -4.83 -2.27 -10.72
CA LYS A 18 -6.13 -2.78 -10.26
C LYS A 18 -6.03 -3.74 -9.07
N TYR A 19 -4.93 -4.48 -8.97
CA TYR A 19 -4.78 -5.53 -7.97
C TYR A 19 -3.82 -5.12 -6.86
N GLU A 20 -4.21 -5.44 -5.62
CA GLU A 20 -3.36 -5.21 -4.43
C GLU A 20 -2.02 -5.94 -4.53
N SER A 21 -1.96 -7.06 -5.25
CA SER A 21 -0.72 -7.78 -5.53
C SER A 21 0.28 -6.94 -6.31
N ASP A 22 -0.19 -6.14 -7.27
CA ASP A 22 0.68 -5.32 -8.12
C ASP A 22 1.21 -4.13 -7.34
N LEU A 23 0.35 -3.52 -6.53
CA LEU A 23 0.73 -2.45 -5.58
C LEU A 23 1.79 -2.94 -4.58
N ASN A 24 1.57 -4.13 -4.00
CA ASN A 24 2.53 -4.74 -3.07
C ASN A 24 3.85 -5.11 -3.77
N ALA A 25 3.79 -5.63 -4.99
CA ALA A 25 4.99 -5.92 -5.77
C ALA A 25 5.81 -4.65 -6.02
N LEU A 26 5.16 -3.56 -6.44
CA LEU A 26 5.80 -2.25 -6.65
C LEU A 26 6.42 -1.70 -5.35
N ALA A 27 5.66 -1.70 -4.25
CA ALA A 27 6.11 -1.22 -2.95
C ALA A 27 7.39 -1.94 -2.46
N ARG A 28 7.56 -3.21 -2.80
CA ARG A 28 8.69 -4.03 -2.36
C ARG A 28 9.97 -3.86 -3.21
N THR A 29 9.92 -3.14 -4.33
CA THR A 29 11.07 -2.96 -5.23
C THR A 29 12.15 -2.04 -4.64
N GLN A 30 11.75 -0.95 -3.97
CA GLN A 30 12.67 0.05 -3.45
C GLN A 30 12.09 0.77 -2.24
N ARG A 31 12.96 1.24 -1.33
CA ARG A 31 12.55 1.97 -0.11
C ARG A 31 11.63 3.17 -0.37
N PHE A 32 11.82 3.90 -1.48
CA PHE A 32 10.98 5.02 -1.90
C PHE A 32 9.57 4.55 -2.20
N PHE A 33 9.43 3.53 -3.06
CA PHE A 33 8.14 2.93 -3.37
C PHE A 33 7.50 2.30 -2.14
N TYR A 34 8.28 1.72 -1.24
CA TYR A 34 7.74 1.23 0.03
C TYR A 34 7.12 2.39 0.83
N GLN A 35 7.81 3.52 0.95
CA GLN A 35 7.30 4.66 1.71
C GLN A 35 6.09 5.34 1.04
N THR A 36 6.02 5.38 -0.29
CA THR A 36 4.96 6.08 -1.02
C THR A 36 3.78 5.18 -1.40
N VAL A 37 4.03 3.98 -1.89
CA VAL A 37 3.01 3.05 -2.42
C VAL A 37 2.37 2.21 -1.31
N ASN A 38 3.10 1.87 -0.24
CA ASN A 38 2.54 1.06 0.83
C ASN A 38 1.32 1.73 1.50
N PRO A 39 1.34 3.05 1.84
CA PRO A 39 0.13 3.73 2.31
C PRO A 39 -1.02 3.70 1.29
N MET A 40 -0.72 3.79 -0.01
CA MET A 40 -1.73 3.72 -1.08
C MET A 40 -2.36 2.33 -1.17
N LEU A 41 -1.58 1.26 -0.98
CA LEU A 41 -2.06 -0.11 -0.90
C LEU A 41 -3.11 -0.28 0.23
N TYR A 42 -2.83 0.22 1.42
CA TYR A 42 -3.80 0.12 2.54
C TYR A 42 -5.06 0.95 2.31
N ARG A 43 -4.93 2.16 1.74
CA ARG A 43 -6.10 2.96 1.32
C ARG A 43 -6.94 2.24 0.25
N HIS A 44 -6.29 1.56 -0.69
CA HIS A 44 -6.97 0.74 -1.68
C HIS A 44 -7.72 -0.43 -1.00
N ASN A 45 -7.10 -1.11 -0.04
CA ASN A 45 -7.74 -2.19 0.71
C ASN A 45 -8.96 -1.74 1.51
N VAL A 46 -8.91 -0.56 2.13
CA VAL A 46 -10.07 0.03 2.81
C VAL A 46 -11.20 0.33 1.81
N ARG A 47 -10.88 0.90 0.65
CA ARG A 47 -11.88 1.34 -0.35
C ARG A 47 -12.49 0.19 -1.15
N LEU A 48 -11.71 -0.81 -1.52
CA LEU A 48 -12.07 -1.83 -2.50
C LEU A 48 -11.91 -3.26 -1.98
N GLY A 49 -11.03 -3.46 -1.00
CA GLY A 49 -10.71 -4.77 -0.41
C GLY A 49 -11.49 -5.10 0.86
N ASN A 50 -12.56 -4.36 1.17
CA ASN A 50 -13.38 -4.49 2.39
C ASN A 50 -12.55 -4.50 3.69
N SER A 51 -11.45 -3.75 3.74
CA SER A 51 -10.54 -3.72 4.89
C SER A 51 -10.04 -5.11 5.32
N SER A 52 -9.95 -6.06 4.37
CA SER A 52 -9.54 -7.44 4.63
C SER A 52 -8.14 -7.54 5.25
N ALA A 53 -7.24 -6.59 4.98
CA ALA A 53 -5.92 -6.53 5.58
C ALA A 53 -5.96 -6.34 7.10
N LEU A 54 -6.95 -5.61 7.63
CA LEU A 54 -7.12 -5.43 9.07
C LEU A 54 -7.45 -6.75 9.75
N GLY A 55 -8.47 -7.45 9.26
CA GLY A 55 -8.89 -8.74 9.81
C GLY A 55 -7.79 -9.80 9.68
N TRP A 56 -7.08 -9.80 8.55
CA TRP A 56 -5.93 -10.68 8.36
C TRP A 56 -4.79 -10.38 9.34
N GLY A 57 -4.47 -9.10 9.56
CA GLY A 57 -3.45 -8.66 10.49
C GLY A 57 -3.76 -9.05 11.94
N ILE A 58 -5.02 -8.88 12.38
CA ILE A 58 -5.48 -9.31 13.70
C ILE A 58 -5.33 -10.82 13.86
N LYS A 59 -5.81 -11.60 12.88
CA LYS A 59 -5.78 -13.06 12.91
C LYS A 59 -4.35 -13.64 13.06
N HIS A 60 -3.36 -12.97 12.50
CA HIS A 60 -1.97 -13.45 12.48
C HIS A 60 -1.03 -12.71 13.45
N GLY A 61 -1.54 -11.76 14.24
CA GLY A 61 -0.73 -10.99 15.19
C GLY A 61 0.25 -10.01 14.53
N LEU A 62 -0.07 -9.50 13.34
CA LEU A 62 0.83 -8.64 12.56
C LEU A 62 0.55 -7.16 12.86
N LEU A 63 1.17 -6.65 13.92
CA LEU A 63 0.97 -5.28 14.40
C LEU A 63 1.19 -4.22 13.32
N ALA A 64 2.21 -4.38 12.47
CA ALA A 64 2.50 -3.41 11.41
C ALA A 64 1.34 -3.29 10.42
N THR A 65 0.76 -4.44 10.00
CA THR A 65 -0.41 -4.48 9.11
C THR A 65 -1.62 -3.86 9.78
N VAL A 66 -1.91 -4.23 11.03
CA VAL A 66 -3.03 -3.66 11.79
C VAL A 66 -2.93 -2.13 11.88
N ARG A 67 -1.75 -1.61 12.24
CA ARG A 67 -1.52 -0.17 12.34
C ARG A 67 -1.73 0.55 11.01
N GLN A 68 -1.15 0.03 9.93
CA GLN A 68 -1.29 0.63 8.61
C GLN A 68 -2.75 0.59 8.11
N SER A 69 -3.47 -0.49 8.37
CA SER A 69 -4.90 -0.58 8.05
C SER A 69 -5.73 0.45 8.80
N VAL A 70 -5.48 0.65 10.11
CA VAL A 70 -6.20 1.64 10.93
C VAL A 70 -5.83 3.07 10.53
N GLU A 71 -4.56 3.35 10.24
CA GLU A 71 -4.10 4.67 9.79
C GLU A 71 -4.66 5.05 8.40
N ALA A 72 -5.10 4.07 7.59
CA ALA A 72 -5.62 4.28 6.25
C ALA A 72 -7.13 4.59 6.18
N GLY A 73 -7.88 4.41 7.27
CA GLY A 73 -9.33 4.67 7.33
C GLY A 73 -10.01 4.16 8.59
#